data_AF-A0A1J9QYF4-F1
#
_entry.id   AF-A0A1J9QYF4-F1
#
_cell.length_a   1.000
_cell.length_b   1.000
_cell.length_c   1.000
_cell.angle_alpha   90.00
_cell.angle_beta   90.00
_cell.angle_gamma   90.00
#
_symmetry.space_group_name_H-M   'P 1'
#
loop_
_entity.id
_entity.type
_entity.pdbx_description
1 polymer ?
#
loop_
_entity_poly.entity_id
_entity_poly.type
_entity_poly.pdbx_seq_one_letter_code
_entity_poly.pdbx_strand_id
1 'polypeptide(L)'
;MTAADRFVPDTRGPTQPRTQAETYPPFEEHKRVASNFEATEKMTTTYRLQGISSDVQQKEAIPGLLRKAWGLPGSTAITAHSLATDPTGPGRKTATVTFEETPGFLRSGDRTSWKSPGDSGLHLDTDFHGLTPLHSDVDSDCILDVIAVSGHAFGSFNCKKYSFMWLRDGLPRDLRQTRIFVYGYDTKKSSQSVMDHGSKLRDAVKGLRPSGKDPLRPLIFIGHSLGGMVVKQAIIDLHGSSENDDKMNFESLRAIFFFGVPNLGANTESFMDMAEGKPCEKLVQFPHPRGDGLRWQQRYFAPLLRKFARYWYYETTGTRTPEKTGSGWAMTGSPQILVDMQSATNGLPMPWEQDEHFVYPINHNHSELVRFPDRGYMDYGVVCRHLDRVKEAVLQSQGDTSLSDDAKTVDWGVRRVIADREMPLPHRVLSFGSE
;
A
#
# COMPACT_ATOMS: atom_id res chain seq x y z
N MET A 1 6.00 -73.68 28.95
CA MET A 1 6.61 -74.75 28.12
C MET A 1 5.86 -74.83 26.81
N THR A 2 6.63 -74.83 25.73
CA THR A 2 6.27 -74.73 24.31
C THR A 2 5.61 -75.99 23.74
N ALA A 3 4.71 -75.81 22.77
CA ALA A 3 4.50 -76.62 21.55
C ALA A 3 3.40 -75.93 20.73
N ALA A 4 3.63 -75.38 19.52
CA ALA A 4 3.90 -76.05 18.22
C ALA A 4 2.79 -77.08 17.89
N ASP A 5 2.04 -77.06 16.80
CA ASP A 5 2.18 -76.50 15.45
C ASP A 5 0.80 -76.51 14.76
N ARG A 6 0.59 -75.66 13.73
CA ARG A 6 0.30 -76.07 12.33
C ARG A 6 -0.08 -74.88 11.43
N PHE A 7 0.88 -74.56 10.56
CA PHE A 7 0.84 -73.96 9.21
C PHE A 7 -0.24 -74.62 8.29
N VAL A 8 -0.82 -74.09 7.19
CA VAL A 8 -0.55 -73.05 6.14
C VAL A 8 -1.91 -72.76 5.40
N PRO A 9 -2.01 -71.99 4.28
CA PRO A 9 -1.92 -70.53 4.04
C PRO A 9 -3.27 -69.89 3.60
N ASP A 10 -3.39 -68.56 3.66
CA ASP A 10 -4.13 -67.83 2.60
C ASP A 10 -3.43 -66.51 2.26
N THR A 11 -3.31 -66.32 0.96
CA THR A 11 -2.73 -65.21 0.21
C THR A 11 -3.37 -63.88 0.56
N ARG A 12 -2.56 -62.89 0.97
CA ARG A 12 -2.85 -61.47 0.78
C ARG A 12 -1.57 -60.63 1.02
N GLY A 13 -1.25 -59.79 0.03
CA GLY A 13 -0.05 -58.95 -0.02
C GLY A 13 -0.01 -57.85 1.04
N PRO A 14 1.10 -57.09 1.08
CA PRO A 14 1.45 -56.23 2.21
C PRO A 14 0.50 -55.03 2.36
N THR A 15 -0.05 -54.88 3.56
CA THR A 15 -0.81 -53.73 4.03
C THR A 15 0.06 -52.48 4.13
N GLN A 16 -0.31 -51.44 3.40
CA GLN A 16 0.20 -50.07 3.58
C GLN A 16 -0.38 -49.40 4.83
N PRO A 17 0.33 -48.44 5.45
CA PRO A 17 -0.12 -47.73 6.64
C PRO A 17 -1.28 -46.75 6.34
N ARG A 18 -2.23 -46.68 7.28
CA ARG A 18 -3.40 -45.77 7.27
C ARG A 18 -2.96 -44.31 7.26
N THR A 19 -3.37 -43.57 6.23
CA THR A 19 -3.54 -42.11 6.28
C THR A 19 -5.00 -41.82 6.67
N GLN A 20 -5.23 -41.18 7.82
CA GLN A 20 -6.49 -40.50 8.09
C GLN A 20 -6.36 -39.07 7.59
N ALA A 21 -6.94 -38.81 6.43
CA ALA A 21 -7.26 -37.46 6.00
C ALA A 21 -8.64 -37.11 6.58
N GLU A 22 -8.68 -36.21 7.56
CA GLU A 22 -9.93 -35.57 7.97
C GLU A 22 -10.34 -34.58 6.87
N THR A 23 -11.34 -34.96 6.09
CA THR A 23 -11.99 -34.10 5.10
C THR A 23 -12.90 -33.10 5.82
N TYR A 24 -12.53 -31.83 5.81
CA TYR A 24 -13.44 -30.73 6.13
C TYR A 24 -14.48 -30.55 5.00
N PRO A 25 -15.77 -30.32 5.30
CA PRO A 25 -16.78 -30.10 4.27
C PRO A 25 -16.58 -28.75 3.56
N PRO A 26 -16.95 -28.62 2.26
CA PRO A 26 -16.84 -27.37 1.54
C PRO A 26 -17.83 -26.33 2.08
N PHE A 27 -17.32 -25.15 2.43
CA PHE A 27 -18.11 -23.96 2.80
C PHE A 27 -18.85 -23.42 1.56
N GLU A 28 -19.98 -24.02 1.20
CA GLU A 28 -20.88 -23.52 0.13
C GLU A 28 -21.87 -22.42 0.60
N GLU A 29 -21.86 -22.03 1.87
CA GLU A 29 -22.89 -21.16 2.44
C GLU A 29 -22.72 -19.65 2.15
N HIS A 30 -21.59 -19.21 1.61
CA HIS A 30 -21.37 -17.78 1.27
C HIS A 30 -21.72 -17.39 -0.17
N LYS A 31 -22.07 -18.34 -1.04
CA LYS A 31 -22.49 -18.03 -2.42
C LYS A 31 -23.95 -17.61 -2.56
N ARG A 32 -24.82 -17.89 -1.58
CA ARG A 32 -26.27 -17.62 -1.66
C ARG A 32 -26.71 -16.21 -1.25
N VAL A 33 -25.82 -15.38 -0.72
CA VAL A 33 -26.13 -13.97 -0.40
C VAL A 33 -25.64 -13.01 -1.49
N ALA A 34 -24.88 -13.49 -2.48
CA ALA A 34 -24.27 -12.66 -3.52
C ALA A 34 -25.07 -12.56 -4.83
N SER A 35 -26.22 -13.22 -4.97
CA SER A 35 -26.92 -13.35 -6.26
C SER A 35 -28.27 -12.64 -6.37
N ASN A 36 -28.61 -11.70 -5.48
CA ASN A 36 -29.82 -10.90 -5.61
C ASN A 36 -29.61 -9.48 -5.10
N PHE A 37 -28.78 -8.67 -5.78
CA PHE A 37 -28.84 -7.20 -5.76
C PHE A 37 -27.97 -6.67 -6.91
N GLU A 38 -28.41 -6.83 -8.15
CA GLU A 38 -28.01 -5.92 -9.24
C GLU A 38 -28.88 -4.66 -9.15
N ALA A 39 -28.73 -3.91 -8.05
CA ALA A 39 -29.03 -2.50 -8.08
C ALA A 39 -27.84 -1.83 -8.75
N THR A 40 -28.07 -1.05 -9.81
CA THR A 40 -27.09 -0.15 -10.40
C THR A 40 -26.72 0.93 -9.38
N GLU A 41 -25.87 0.57 -8.41
CA GLU A 41 -25.41 1.48 -7.36
C GLU A 41 -24.63 2.64 -7.99
N LYS A 42 -25.08 3.85 -7.68
CA LYS A 42 -24.51 5.10 -8.18
C LYS A 42 -23.11 5.27 -7.58
N MET A 43 -22.09 4.87 -8.35
CA MET A 43 -20.68 5.05 -8.00
C MET A 43 -20.41 6.53 -7.70
N THR A 44 -20.14 6.85 -6.44
CA THR A 44 -19.94 8.24 -6.01
C THR A 44 -18.45 8.60 -6.14
N THR A 45 -18.16 9.64 -6.93
CA THR A 45 -16.79 10.16 -7.11
C THR A 45 -16.37 10.96 -5.88
N THR A 46 -15.19 10.66 -5.33
CA THR A 46 -14.56 11.47 -4.29
C THR A 46 -13.61 12.48 -4.93
N TYR A 47 -13.71 13.73 -4.49
CA TYR A 47 -12.86 14.84 -4.91
C TYR A 47 -11.93 15.25 -3.76
N ARG A 48 -10.71 15.64 -4.09
CA ARG A 48 -9.79 16.33 -3.19
C ARG A 48 -10.03 17.82 -3.31
N LEU A 49 -10.28 18.50 -2.19
CA LEU A 49 -10.34 19.96 -2.09
C LEU A 49 -9.07 20.47 -1.41
N GLN A 50 -8.31 21.31 -2.10
CA GLN A 50 -7.07 21.90 -1.62
C GLN A 50 -7.21 23.43 -1.47
N GLY A 51 -6.27 24.04 -0.74
CA GLY A 51 -6.21 25.50 -0.56
C GLY A 51 -7.13 26.03 0.54
N ILE A 52 -7.65 25.16 1.41
CA ILE A 52 -8.53 25.56 2.51
C ILE A 52 -7.72 26.34 3.55
N SER A 53 -8.22 27.49 4.03
CA SER A 53 -7.55 28.26 5.08
C SER A 53 -7.37 27.44 6.37
N SER A 54 -6.23 27.61 7.03
CA SER A 54 -5.96 27.03 8.35
C SER A 54 -6.98 27.43 9.43
N ASP A 55 -7.72 28.54 9.26
CA ASP A 55 -8.79 28.98 10.17
C ASP A 55 -9.95 27.98 10.26
N VAL A 56 -10.13 27.16 9.21
CA VAL A 56 -11.18 26.14 9.16
C VAL A 56 -10.77 24.97 10.05
N GLN A 57 -11.38 24.86 11.24
CA GLN A 57 -11.06 23.79 12.18
C GLN A 57 -11.92 22.54 12.00
N GLN A 58 -13.15 22.70 11.51
CA GLN A 58 -14.14 21.63 11.44
C GLN A 58 -14.52 21.36 9.98
N LYS A 59 -14.64 20.08 9.63
CA LYS A 59 -14.96 19.65 8.25
C LYS A 59 -16.39 20.02 7.84
N GLU A 60 -17.27 20.26 8.81
CA GLU A 60 -18.67 20.67 8.63
C GLU A 60 -18.79 22.05 7.96
N ALA A 61 -17.73 22.87 7.98
CA ALA A 61 -17.67 24.13 7.26
C ALA A 61 -17.41 23.97 5.75
N ILE A 62 -16.90 22.81 5.31
CA ILE A 62 -16.47 22.58 3.92
C ILE A 62 -17.62 22.67 2.91
N PRO A 63 -18.82 22.11 3.15
CA PRO A 63 -19.97 22.32 2.27
C PRO A 63 -20.28 23.80 2.02
N GLY A 64 -20.25 24.64 3.06
CA GLY A 64 -20.50 26.08 2.95
C GLY A 64 -19.45 26.79 2.10
N LEU A 65 -18.18 26.43 2.28
CA LEU A 65 -17.07 26.96 1.49
C LEU A 65 -17.21 26.60 0.00
N LEU A 66 -17.54 25.35 -0.32
CA LEU A 66 -17.75 24.90 -1.69
C LEU A 66 -18.92 25.62 -2.37
N ARG A 67 -20.05 25.76 -1.65
CA ARG A 67 -21.21 26.51 -2.15
C ARG A 67 -20.85 27.95 -2.48
N LYS A 68 -20.13 28.63 -1.57
CA LYS A 68 -19.70 30.02 -1.77
C LYS A 68 -18.73 30.15 -2.94
N ALA A 69 -17.73 29.27 -3.02
CA ALA A 69 -16.65 29.37 -4.00
C ALA A 69 -17.10 29.08 -5.44
N TRP A 70 -18.02 28.13 -5.65
CA TRP A 70 -18.54 27.77 -6.98
C TRP A 70 -19.98 28.25 -7.24
N GLY A 71 -20.57 29.04 -6.34
CA GLY A 71 -21.95 29.54 -6.49
C GLY A 71 -23.00 28.42 -6.54
N LEU A 72 -22.81 27.35 -5.77
CA LEU A 72 -23.71 26.20 -5.78
C LEU A 72 -25.00 26.48 -5.01
N PRO A 73 -26.17 25.97 -5.46
CA PRO A 73 -27.42 26.09 -4.73
C PRO A 73 -27.31 25.61 -3.28
N GLY A 74 -28.06 26.21 -2.36
CA GLY A 74 -28.13 25.79 -0.96
C GLY A 74 -28.60 24.34 -0.76
N SER A 75 -29.33 23.79 -1.74
CA SER A 75 -29.85 22.43 -1.75
C SER A 75 -28.85 21.36 -2.20
N THR A 76 -27.69 21.71 -2.78
CA THR A 76 -26.70 20.71 -3.25
C THR A 76 -26.20 19.86 -2.09
N ALA A 77 -26.46 18.56 -2.05
CA ALA A 77 -25.95 17.71 -0.96
C ALA A 77 -24.45 17.44 -1.14
N ILE A 78 -23.66 17.89 -0.16
CA ILE A 78 -22.19 17.79 -0.14
C ILE A 78 -21.78 17.14 1.18
N THR A 79 -20.98 16.08 1.10
CA THR A 79 -20.43 15.41 2.28
C THR A 79 -18.92 15.61 2.34
N ALA A 80 -18.43 16.16 3.44
CA ALA A 80 -17.00 16.24 3.73
C ALA A 80 -16.57 15.04 4.59
N HIS A 81 -15.66 14.24 4.07
CA HIS A 81 -15.21 13.01 4.71
C HIS A 81 -14.00 13.25 5.61
N SER A 82 -13.06 14.08 5.15
CA SER A 82 -11.86 14.43 5.90
C SER A 82 -11.50 15.91 5.80
N LEU A 83 -10.71 16.38 6.76
CA LEU A 83 -10.04 17.67 6.77
C LEU A 83 -8.70 17.46 7.48
N ALA A 84 -7.59 17.79 6.83
CA ALA A 84 -6.25 17.58 7.35
C ALA A 84 -5.32 18.74 6.97
N THR A 85 -4.34 19.03 7.83
CA THR A 85 -3.34 20.07 7.57
C THR A 85 -2.45 19.64 6.43
N ASP A 86 -2.15 20.56 5.50
CA ASP A 86 -1.20 20.33 4.42
C ASP A 86 0.21 20.70 4.89
N PRO A 87 1.09 19.72 5.14
CA PRO A 87 2.46 20.01 5.59
C PRO A 87 3.31 20.68 4.50
N THR A 88 2.91 20.60 3.22
CA THR A 88 3.64 21.18 2.09
C THR A 88 3.20 22.61 1.77
N GLY A 89 2.04 23.04 2.29
CA GLY A 89 1.47 24.36 2.09
C GLY A 89 1.22 25.08 3.41
N PRO A 90 2.14 25.95 3.89
CA PRO A 90 1.98 26.64 5.16
C PRO A 90 0.63 27.36 5.26
N GLY A 91 -0.09 27.12 6.37
CA GLY A 91 -1.40 27.73 6.60
C GLY A 91 -2.54 27.19 5.74
N ARG A 92 -2.35 26.06 5.04
CA ARG A 92 -3.38 25.42 4.22
C ARG A 92 -3.79 24.06 4.75
N LYS A 93 -5.02 23.68 4.42
CA LYS A 93 -5.61 22.37 4.69
C LYS A 93 -6.15 21.76 3.39
N THR A 94 -6.33 20.45 3.43
CA THR A 94 -6.91 19.65 2.37
C THR A 94 -8.05 18.81 2.93
N ALA A 95 -9.11 18.65 2.15
CA ALA A 95 -10.29 17.87 2.49
C ALA A 95 -10.63 16.88 1.38
N THR A 96 -11.37 15.83 1.71
CA THR A 96 -12.01 14.98 0.71
C THR A 96 -13.52 15.11 0.78
N VAL A 97 -14.17 15.24 -0.38
CA VAL A 97 -15.59 15.54 -0.48
C VAL A 97 -16.28 14.69 -1.53
N THR A 98 -17.56 14.43 -1.34
CA THR A 98 -18.44 13.81 -2.34
C THR A 98 -19.69 14.64 -2.53
N PHE A 99 -20.31 14.49 -3.69
CA PHE A 99 -21.61 15.08 -4.01
C PHE A 99 -22.61 13.94 -4.23
N GLU A 100 -23.81 14.05 -3.65
CA GLU A 100 -24.89 13.09 -3.91
C GLU A 100 -25.31 13.12 -5.39
N GLU A 101 -25.34 14.34 -5.95
CA GLU A 101 -25.44 14.58 -7.37
C GLU A 101 -24.28 15.44 -7.83
N THR A 102 -23.46 14.91 -8.75
CA THR A 102 -22.31 15.63 -9.31
C THR A 102 -22.77 16.94 -9.97
N PRO A 103 -22.32 18.10 -9.49
CA PRO A 103 -22.61 19.40 -10.10
C PRO A 103 -22.23 19.46 -11.58
N GLY A 104 -23.00 20.20 -12.39
CA GLY A 104 -22.79 20.27 -13.85
C GLY A 104 -21.37 20.67 -14.26
N PHE A 105 -20.74 21.61 -13.53
CA PHE A 105 -19.37 22.05 -13.82
C PHE A 105 -18.30 20.96 -13.62
N LEU A 106 -18.62 19.92 -12.82
CA LEU A 106 -17.76 18.76 -12.58
C LEU A 106 -18.01 17.61 -13.56
N ARG A 107 -19.05 17.68 -14.40
CA ARG A 107 -19.38 16.65 -15.40
C ARG A 107 -18.58 16.77 -16.71
N SER A 108 -17.59 17.65 -16.76
CA SER A 108 -16.90 18.04 -18.00
C SER A 108 -15.89 16.99 -18.49
N GLY A 109 -16.36 15.92 -19.16
CA GLY A 109 -15.53 14.98 -19.92
C GLY A 109 -14.30 14.46 -19.18
N ASP A 110 -13.12 14.55 -19.80
CA ASP A 110 -11.84 14.07 -19.26
C ASP A 110 -11.14 15.04 -18.30
N ARG A 111 -11.82 16.10 -17.88
CA ARG A 111 -11.27 17.07 -16.92
C ARG A 111 -11.27 16.44 -15.54
N THR A 112 -10.14 16.57 -14.87
CA THR A 112 -9.90 15.97 -13.55
C THR A 112 -9.54 17.00 -12.48
N SER A 113 -9.59 18.29 -12.82
CA SER A 113 -9.06 19.38 -11.99
C SER A 113 -9.79 20.71 -12.26
N TRP A 114 -10.23 21.40 -11.20
CA TRP A 114 -11.05 22.61 -11.23
C TRP A 114 -10.58 23.63 -10.20
N LYS A 115 -10.23 24.84 -10.66
CA LYS A 115 -9.96 25.98 -9.76
C LYS A 115 -11.26 26.73 -9.46
N SER A 116 -11.40 27.25 -8.25
CA SER A 116 -12.52 28.12 -7.89
C SER A 116 -12.52 29.38 -8.75
N PRO A 117 -13.69 29.87 -9.17
CA PRO A 117 -13.84 31.23 -9.66
C PRO A 117 -13.34 32.26 -8.62
N GLY A 118 -12.65 33.31 -9.07
CA GLY A 118 -12.12 34.37 -8.21
C GLY A 118 -10.86 33.98 -7.42
N ASP A 119 -10.56 34.76 -6.38
CA ASP A 119 -9.30 34.67 -5.61
C ASP A 119 -9.42 33.82 -4.32
N SER A 120 -10.31 32.83 -4.30
CA SER A 120 -10.50 32.00 -3.10
C SER A 120 -9.36 31.00 -2.86
N GLY A 121 -8.49 30.79 -3.86
CA GLY A 121 -7.37 29.85 -3.79
C GLY A 121 -7.76 28.37 -3.75
N LEU A 122 -9.05 28.04 -3.81
CA LEU A 122 -9.54 26.68 -3.70
C LEU A 122 -9.40 25.89 -5.01
N HIS A 123 -9.08 24.61 -4.86
CA HIS A 123 -8.86 23.70 -5.97
C HIS A 123 -9.49 22.33 -5.72
N LEU A 124 -10.27 21.84 -6.68
CA LEU A 124 -10.83 20.49 -6.69
C LEU A 124 -10.10 19.62 -7.70
N ASP A 125 -9.81 18.36 -7.37
CA ASP A 125 -9.33 17.38 -8.33
C ASP A 125 -9.75 15.94 -7.99
N THR A 126 -9.68 15.04 -8.98
CA THR A 126 -9.98 13.60 -8.82
C THR A 126 -8.77 12.70 -8.95
N ASP A 127 -7.62 13.26 -9.36
CA ASP A 127 -6.41 12.48 -9.65
C ASP A 127 -5.53 12.30 -8.41
N PHE A 128 -5.67 13.19 -7.42
CA PHE A 128 -4.90 13.16 -6.17
C PHE A 128 -3.39 13.20 -6.41
N HIS A 129 -2.94 13.83 -7.52
CA HIS A 129 -1.51 13.96 -7.82
C HIS A 129 -0.76 14.74 -6.74
N GLY A 130 0.45 14.31 -6.44
CA GLY A 130 1.23 14.79 -5.31
C GLY A 130 0.81 14.16 -3.99
N LEU A 131 1.31 14.70 -2.89
CA LEU A 131 0.98 14.24 -1.55
C LEU A 131 -0.40 14.77 -1.14
N THR A 132 -1.26 13.91 -0.61
CA THR A 132 -2.57 14.28 -0.06
C THR A 132 -2.69 13.82 1.38
N PRO A 133 -2.80 14.73 2.36
CA PRO A 133 -3.14 14.35 3.72
C PRO A 133 -4.61 13.92 3.75
N LEU A 134 -4.87 12.68 4.20
CA LEU A 134 -6.21 12.14 4.38
C LEU A 134 -6.69 12.33 5.81
N HIS A 135 -5.76 12.28 6.75
CA HIS A 135 -6.01 12.49 8.15
C HIS A 135 -4.75 13.04 8.81
N SER A 136 -4.96 14.01 9.67
CA SER A 136 -3.99 14.42 10.67
C SER A 136 -4.80 14.72 11.94
N ASP A 137 -4.43 14.11 13.06
CA ASP A 137 -4.68 14.72 14.36
C ASP A 137 -3.98 16.10 14.42
N VAL A 138 -4.01 16.80 15.54
CA VAL A 138 -3.17 18.01 15.68
C VAL A 138 -1.72 17.59 15.35
N ASP A 139 -1.08 18.24 14.37
CA ASP A 139 0.22 17.79 13.81
C ASP A 139 1.32 17.62 14.88
N SER A 140 1.20 18.36 16.00
CA SER A 140 2.06 18.24 17.18
C SER A 140 1.91 16.90 17.93
N ASP A 141 0.76 16.26 17.82
CA ASP A 141 0.40 15.05 18.57
C ASP A 141 0.72 13.78 17.77
N CYS A 142 1.02 13.94 16.48
CA CYS A 142 1.38 12.87 15.58
C CYS A 142 2.85 12.47 15.76
N ILE A 143 3.08 11.18 15.99
CA ILE A 143 4.42 10.62 16.24
C ILE A 143 5.01 9.91 15.02
N LEU A 144 4.21 9.63 13.99
CA LEU A 144 4.66 8.94 12.78
C LEU A 144 3.86 9.34 11.54
N ASP A 145 4.47 9.13 10.38
CA ASP A 145 3.88 9.34 9.06
C ASP A 145 3.66 8.02 8.33
N VAL A 146 2.49 7.86 7.72
CA VAL A 146 2.17 6.75 6.81
C VAL A 146 1.91 7.33 5.42
N ILE A 147 2.68 6.89 4.42
CA ILE A 147 2.50 7.30 3.03
C ILE A 147 2.13 6.09 2.18
N ALA A 148 0.92 6.12 1.63
CA ALA A 148 0.43 5.08 0.73
C ALA A 148 0.58 5.47 -0.75
N VAL A 149 1.10 4.56 -1.55
CA VAL A 149 1.45 4.77 -2.96
C VAL A 149 0.90 3.63 -3.81
N SER A 150 0.14 3.97 -4.85
CA SER A 150 -0.43 3.04 -5.81
C SER A 150 -0.60 3.73 -7.17
N GLY A 151 -0.86 2.96 -8.24
CA GLY A 151 -1.09 3.51 -9.58
C GLY A 151 -2.33 4.41 -9.71
N HIS A 152 -3.28 4.32 -8.78
CA HIS A 152 -4.38 5.28 -8.60
C HIS A 152 -4.48 5.66 -7.12
N ALA A 153 -4.02 6.86 -6.77
CA ALA A 153 -3.74 7.25 -5.38
C ALA A 153 -4.89 7.01 -4.40
N PHE A 154 -6.10 7.48 -4.73
CA PHE A 154 -7.29 7.29 -3.89
C PHE A 154 -8.08 6.05 -4.31
N GLY A 155 -8.29 5.88 -5.62
CA GLY A 155 -9.17 4.85 -6.15
C GLY A 155 -8.69 3.41 -5.93
N SER A 156 -7.38 3.18 -5.75
CA SER A 156 -6.88 1.84 -5.45
C SER A 156 -7.32 1.35 -4.07
N PHE A 157 -7.29 2.23 -3.06
CA PHE A 157 -7.60 1.88 -1.67
C PHE A 157 -9.09 2.03 -1.31
N ASN A 158 -9.90 2.59 -2.23
CA ASN A 158 -11.33 2.76 -2.04
C ASN A 158 -12.09 1.50 -2.47
N CYS A 159 -12.78 0.87 -1.53
CA CYS A 159 -13.73 -0.18 -1.84
C CYS A 159 -15.05 0.45 -2.31
N LYS A 160 -15.15 0.67 -3.63
CA LYS A 160 -16.25 1.44 -4.25
C LYS A 160 -17.64 0.93 -3.87
N LYS A 161 -17.81 -0.39 -3.76
CA LYS A 161 -19.07 -1.03 -3.36
C LYS A 161 -19.55 -0.56 -1.98
N TYR A 162 -18.63 -0.31 -1.06
CA TYR A 162 -18.96 0.08 0.32
C TYR A 162 -18.69 1.57 0.60
N SER A 163 -18.24 2.34 -0.41
CA SER A 163 -17.75 3.72 -0.25
C SER A 163 -16.77 3.90 0.92
N PHE A 164 -15.98 2.87 1.20
CA PHE A 164 -15.06 2.83 2.32
C PHE A 164 -13.63 2.86 1.80
N MET A 165 -12.92 3.94 2.12
CA MET A 165 -11.51 4.11 1.81
C MET A 165 -10.73 3.99 3.12
N TRP A 166 -10.21 2.80 3.39
CA TRP A 166 -9.74 2.42 4.72
C TRP A 166 -8.62 3.32 5.27
N LEU A 167 -7.75 3.89 4.43
CA LEU A 167 -6.72 4.85 4.86
C LEU A 167 -7.33 6.16 5.40
N ARG A 168 -8.51 6.56 4.90
CA ARG A 168 -9.24 7.76 5.33
C ARG A 168 -10.26 7.47 6.43
N ASP A 169 -10.98 6.36 6.32
CA ASP A 169 -12.19 6.11 7.11
C ASP A 169 -11.97 5.18 8.30
N GLY A 170 -11.03 4.24 8.16
CA GLY A 170 -10.70 3.22 9.16
C GLY A 170 -9.42 3.54 9.92
N LEU A 171 -8.30 3.55 9.22
CA LEU A 171 -6.95 3.64 9.77
C LEU A 171 -6.75 4.81 10.75
N PRO A 172 -7.31 6.02 10.55
CA PRO A 172 -7.25 7.08 11.56
C PRO A 172 -7.80 6.71 12.94
N ARG A 173 -8.71 5.73 13.01
CA ARG A 173 -9.33 5.28 14.25
C ARG A 173 -8.51 4.22 14.95
N ASP A 174 -7.90 3.35 14.16
CA ASP A 174 -7.18 2.17 14.62
C ASP A 174 -5.69 2.50 14.87
N LEU A 175 -5.09 3.40 14.09
CA LEU A 175 -3.72 3.88 14.22
C LEU A 175 -3.70 5.39 14.56
N ARG A 176 -4.02 5.72 15.82
CA ARG A 176 -4.07 7.11 16.32
C ARG A 176 -2.72 7.82 16.28
N GLN A 177 -2.68 9.15 16.45
CA GLN A 177 -1.43 9.94 16.53
C GLN A 177 -0.54 9.74 15.30
N THR A 178 -1.17 9.61 14.14
CA THR A 178 -0.50 9.29 12.89
C THR A 178 -1.01 10.19 11.80
N ARG A 179 -0.09 10.75 11.00
CA ARG A 179 -0.48 11.41 9.76
C ARG A 179 -0.56 10.39 8.65
N ILE A 180 -1.68 10.39 7.93
CA ILE A 180 -1.93 9.43 6.86
C ILE A 180 -2.04 10.18 5.55
N PHE A 181 -1.19 9.78 4.61
CA PHE A 181 -1.09 10.37 3.29
C PHE A 181 -1.34 9.33 2.20
N VAL A 182 -1.92 9.79 1.09
CA VAL A 182 -1.77 9.10 -0.20
C VAL A 182 -0.94 9.95 -1.13
N TYR A 183 -0.10 9.31 -1.95
CA TYR A 183 0.66 9.97 -2.99
C TYR A 183 0.17 9.53 -4.37
N GLY A 184 -0.24 10.50 -5.18
CA GLY A 184 -0.61 10.27 -6.56
C GLY A 184 0.44 10.72 -7.55
N TYR A 185 0.55 9.98 -8.63
CA TYR A 185 1.39 10.32 -9.77
C TYR A 185 0.68 9.95 -11.06
N ASP A 186 1.03 10.64 -12.14
CA ASP A 186 0.34 10.48 -13.41
C ASP A 186 0.72 9.17 -14.09
N THR A 187 -0.21 8.22 -14.09
CA THR A 187 -0.05 6.90 -14.72
C THR A 187 -0.68 6.81 -16.10
N LYS A 188 -1.29 7.89 -16.62
CA LYS A 188 -2.12 7.84 -17.84
C LYS A 188 -1.61 8.76 -18.94
N LYS A 189 -1.25 9.99 -18.61
CA LYS A 189 -0.92 11.05 -19.57
C LYS A 189 0.59 11.33 -19.63
N SER A 190 1.36 10.71 -18.75
CA SER A 190 2.80 10.93 -18.62
C SER A 190 3.59 9.77 -19.22
N SER A 191 4.65 10.09 -19.97
CA SER A 191 5.68 9.14 -20.44
C SER A 191 6.85 8.97 -19.47
N GLN A 192 6.61 9.34 -18.21
CA GLN A 192 7.57 9.19 -17.13
C GLN A 192 7.73 7.72 -16.73
N SER A 193 8.96 7.39 -16.34
CA SER A 193 9.31 6.07 -15.83
C SER A 193 9.07 5.96 -14.32
N VAL A 194 9.16 4.74 -13.79
CA VAL A 194 9.22 4.50 -12.33
C VAL A 194 10.35 5.29 -11.68
N MET A 195 11.47 5.48 -12.39
CA MET A 195 12.61 6.26 -11.91
C MET A 195 12.20 7.71 -11.62
N ASP A 196 11.57 8.35 -12.60
CA ASP A 196 11.15 9.75 -12.50
C ASP A 196 10.09 9.95 -11.41
N HIS A 197 9.17 8.99 -11.26
CA HIS A 197 8.18 9.04 -10.18
C HIS A 197 8.80 8.79 -8.80
N GLY A 198 9.82 7.93 -8.72
CA GLY A 198 10.59 7.70 -7.50
C GLY A 198 11.27 8.97 -7.01
N SER A 199 11.96 9.68 -7.90
CA SER A 199 12.62 10.94 -7.55
C SER A 199 11.61 12.03 -7.16
N LYS A 200 10.45 12.09 -7.82
CA LYS A 200 9.36 13.00 -7.43
C LYS A 200 8.74 12.64 -6.06
N LEU A 201 8.65 11.35 -5.73
CA LEU A 201 8.20 10.91 -4.41
C LEU A 201 9.24 11.28 -3.34
N ARG A 202 10.54 11.10 -3.60
CA ARG A 202 11.63 11.57 -2.73
C ARG A 202 11.46 13.06 -2.41
N ASP A 203 11.28 13.90 -3.43
CA ASP A 203 11.13 15.34 -3.25
C ASP A 203 9.87 15.71 -2.46
N ALA A 204 8.77 14.97 -2.66
CA ALA A 204 7.54 15.15 -1.88
C ALA A 204 7.75 14.78 -0.40
N VAL A 205 8.53 13.74 -0.11
CA VAL A 205 8.88 13.34 1.26
C VAL A 205 9.79 14.38 1.91
N LYS A 206 10.73 15.00 1.18
CA LYS A 206 11.50 16.14 1.71
C LYS A 206 10.59 17.29 2.14
N GLY A 207 9.56 17.58 1.33
CA GLY A 207 8.58 18.63 1.63
C GLY A 207 7.73 18.39 2.87
N LEU A 208 7.66 17.15 3.40
CA LEU A 208 6.92 16.84 4.64
C LEU A 208 7.58 17.38 5.90
N ARG A 209 8.87 17.72 5.82
CA ARG A 209 9.70 18.13 6.95
C ARG A 209 10.40 19.45 6.62
N PRO A 210 9.68 20.59 6.62
CA PRO A 210 10.31 21.89 6.46
C PRO A 210 11.44 22.05 7.49
N SER A 211 12.61 22.50 7.03
CA SER A 211 13.88 22.48 7.75
C SER A 211 13.72 22.89 9.23
N GLY A 212 14.09 21.98 10.13
CA GLY A 212 14.11 22.21 11.58
C GLY A 212 12.92 21.70 12.39
N LYS A 213 11.83 21.23 11.76
CA LYS A 213 10.70 20.59 12.47
C LYS A 213 10.71 19.08 12.28
N ASP A 214 10.89 18.36 13.38
CA ASP A 214 10.77 16.89 13.48
C ASP A 214 11.44 16.10 12.33
N PRO A 215 12.76 16.31 12.11
CA PRO A 215 13.43 15.77 10.94
C PRO A 215 13.56 14.24 10.98
N LEU A 216 13.30 13.61 12.13
CA LEU A 216 13.41 12.17 12.33
C LEU A 216 12.07 11.49 12.67
N ARG A 217 10.92 12.18 12.58
CA ARG A 217 9.57 11.58 12.65
C ARG A 217 9.55 10.23 11.93
N PRO A 218 9.29 9.11 12.61
CA PRO A 218 9.14 7.80 12.01
C PRO A 218 8.27 7.78 10.75
N LEU A 219 8.75 7.12 9.69
CA LEU A 219 8.09 7.02 8.39
C LEU A 219 7.78 5.56 8.04
N ILE A 220 6.56 5.31 7.59
CA ILE A 220 6.09 4.03 7.06
C ILE A 220 5.59 4.25 5.62
N PHE A 221 6.00 3.36 4.71
CA PHE A 221 5.41 3.31 3.37
C PHE A 221 4.43 2.15 3.23
N ILE A 222 3.36 2.40 2.47
CA ILE A 222 2.46 1.36 1.96
C ILE A 222 2.56 1.41 0.43
N GLY A 223 3.14 0.39 -0.18
CA GLY A 223 3.31 0.30 -1.63
C GLY A 223 2.43 -0.78 -2.21
N HIS A 224 1.59 -0.44 -3.18
CA HIS A 224 0.76 -1.40 -3.91
C HIS A 224 1.14 -1.47 -5.38
N SER A 225 1.34 -2.69 -5.90
CA SER A 225 1.68 -2.93 -7.30
C SER A 225 2.85 -2.04 -7.76
N LEU A 226 2.72 -1.32 -8.87
CA LEU A 226 3.73 -0.37 -9.36
C LEU A 226 4.07 0.74 -8.35
N GLY A 227 3.14 1.12 -7.48
CA GLY A 227 3.40 2.10 -6.42
C GLY A 227 4.49 1.64 -5.45
N GLY A 228 4.60 0.33 -5.20
CA GLY A 228 5.71 -0.23 -4.44
C GLY A 228 7.06 -0.08 -5.13
N MET A 229 7.10 -0.11 -6.46
CA MET A 229 8.34 0.14 -7.23
C MET A 229 8.75 1.61 -7.18
N VAL A 230 7.76 2.51 -7.19
CA VAL A 230 8.02 3.95 -6.99
C VAL A 230 8.59 4.21 -5.59
N VAL A 231 8.04 3.56 -4.56
CA VAL A 231 8.57 3.61 -3.18
C VAL A 231 10.00 3.08 -3.11
N LYS A 232 10.27 1.90 -3.70
CA LYS A 232 11.62 1.33 -3.75
C LYS A 232 12.62 2.29 -4.38
N GLN A 233 12.22 2.93 -5.49
CA GLN A 233 13.07 3.91 -6.14
C GLN A 233 13.34 5.12 -5.26
N ALA A 234 12.31 5.70 -4.64
CA ALA A 234 12.48 6.84 -3.74
C ALA A 234 13.47 6.51 -2.61
N ILE A 235 13.43 5.29 -2.06
CA ILE A 235 14.35 4.84 -1.02
C ILE A 235 15.79 4.69 -1.52
N ILE A 236 15.98 4.16 -2.74
CA ILE A 236 17.31 4.11 -3.37
C ILE A 236 17.86 5.53 -3.52
N ASP A 237 17.04 6.46 -4.00
CA ASP A 237 17.44 7.85 -4.21
C ASP A 237 17.76 8.54 -2.87
N LEU A 238 16.96 8.31 -1.81
CA LEU A 238 17.20 8.81 -0.46
C LEU A 238 18.55 8.29 0.10
N HIS A 239 18.80 6.98 0.00
CA HIS A 239 20.03 6.35 0.48
C HIS A 239 21.28 6.82 -0.30
N GLY A 240 21.15 7.02 -1.62
CA GLY A 240 22.25 7.46 -2.48
C GLY A 240 22.55 8.96 -2.42
N SER A 241 21.72 9.75 -1.73
CA SER A 241 21.84 11.20 -1.69
C SER A 241 22.92 11.68 -0.72
N SER A 242 23.61 12.76 -1.09
CA SER A 242 24.54 13.46 -0.20
C SER A 242 23.84 14.52 0.66
N GLU A 243 22.61 14.90 0.32
CA GLU A 243 21.82 15.92 1.02
C GLU A 243 21.40 15.45 2.42
N ASN A 244 21.50 16.35 3.40
CA ASN A 244 21.19 16.01 4.79
C ASN A 244 19.72 15.64 4.98
N ASP A 245 18.80 16.37 4.35
CA ASP A 245 17.36 16.11 4.47
C ASP A 245 16.99 14.73 3.92
N ASP A 246 17.61 14.29 2.82
CA ASP A 246 17.42 12.93 2.28
C ASP A 246 17.95 11.86 3.23
N LYS A 247 19.14 12.07 3.81
CA LYS A 247 19.71 11.15 4.79
C LYS A 247 18.81 11.03 6.01
N MET A 248 18.29 12.15 6.54
CA MET A 248 17.37 12.13 7.68
C MET A 248 16.05 11.44 7.33
N ASN A 249 15.51 11.65 6.12
CA ASN A 249 14.33 10.94 5.64
C ASN A 249 14.58 9.43 5.50
N PHE A 250 15.73 9.02 4.96
CA PHE A 250 16.14 7.61 4.92
C PHE A 250 16.24 7.03 6.33
N GLU A 251 16.88 7.75 7.25
CA GLU A 251 17.04 7.34 8.64
C GLU A 251 15.72 7.29 9.40
N SER A 252 14.71 8.05 8.98
CA SER A 252 13.36 8.04 9.55
C SER A 252 12.51 6.83 9.14
N LEU A 253 12.90 6.11 8.08
CA LEU A 253 12.16 4.95 7.58
C LEU A 253 12.18 3.81 8.60
N ARG A 254 11.00 3.29 8.96
CA ARG A 254 10.83 2.20 9.93
C ARG A 254 10.31 0.92 9.30
N ALA A 255 9.32 1.04 8.42
CA ALA A 255 8.67 -0.12 7.81
C ALA A 255 8.13 0.15 6.42
N ILE A 256 7.98 -0.93 5.65
CA ILE A 256 7.28 -0.91 4.36
C ILE A 256 6.28 -2.06 4.30
N PHE A 257 5.09 -1.77 3.81
CA PHE A 257 4.01 -2.72 3.58
C PHE A 257 3.80 -2.84 2.07
N PHE A 258 4.20 -3.97 1.50
CA PHE A 258 4.16 -4.23 0.07
C PHE A 258 2.97 -5.13 -0.29
N PHE A 259 2.06 -4.62 -1.10
CA PHE A 259 0.89 -5.34 -1.60
C PHE A 259 1.06 -5.66 -3.08
N GLY A 260 1.27 -6.94 -3.42
CA GLY A 260 1.40 -7.40 -4.80
C GLY A 260 2.49 -6.67 -5.57
N VAL A 261 3.63 -6.37 -4.95
CA VAL A 261 4.68 -5.57 -5.60
C VAL A 261 5.54 -6.49 -6.46
N PRO A 262 5.65 -6.29 -7.79
CA PRO A 262 6.26 -7.25 -8.71
C PRO A 262 7.81 -7.31 -8.66
N ASN A 263 8.38 -7.67 -7.52
CA ASN A 263 9.81 -7.53 -7.25
C ASN A 263 10.69 -8.40 -8.16
N LEU A 264 10.16 -9.53 -8.63
CA LEU A 264 10.82 -10.44 -9.58
C LEU A 264 10.11 -10.47 -10.94
N GLY A 265 9.14 -9.57 -11.14
CA GLY A 265 8.39 -9.40 -12.36
C GLY A 265 6.89 -9.65 -12.20
N ALA A 266 6.13 -9.30 -13.23
CA ALA A 266 4.70 -9.57 -13.31
C ALA A 266 4.35 -10.19 -14.65
N ASN A 267 3.24 -10.92 -14.68
CA ASN A 267 2.61 -11.34 -15.91
C ASN A 267 1.88 -10.13 -16.53
N THR A 268 2.57 -9.43 -17.43
CA THR A 268 2.11 -8.17 -18.02
C THR A 268 1.86 -8.23 -19.52
N GLU A 269 1.91 -9.41 -20.16
CA GLU A 269 1.86 -9.56 -21.63
C GLU A 269 0.64 -8.84 -22.24
N SER A 270 -0.56 -9.21 -21.80
CA SER A 270 -1.82 -8.59 -22.22
C SER A 270 -1.92 -7.09 -21.87
N PHE A 271 -1.26 -6.65 -20.81
CA PHE A 271 -1.22 -5.23 -20.44
C PHE A 271 -0.27 -4.43 -21.33
N MET A 272 0.84 -5.03 -21.76
CA MET A 272 1.79 -4.42 -22.69
C MET A 272 1.12 -4.19 -24.05
N ASP A 273 0.38 -5.17 -24.57
CA ASP A 273 -0.40 -5.01 -25.81
C ASP A 273 -1.43 -3.88 -25.69
N MET A 274 -2.08 -3.76 -24.52
CA MET A 274 -3.01 -2.68 -24.25
C MET A 274 -2.32 -1.30 -24.14
N ALA A 275 -1.07 -1.27 -23.68
CA ALA A 275 -0.33 -0.04 -23.42
C ALA A 275 0.54 0.43 -24.59
N GLU A 276 0.68 -0.39 -25.64
CA GLU A 276 1.50 -0.09 -26.81
C GLU A 276 1.17 1.30 -27.41
N GLY A 277 2.18 2.16 -27.53
CA GLY A 277 2.07 3.50 -28.08
C GLY A 277 1.37 4.51 -27.17
N LYS A 278 0.99 4.13 -25.94
CA LYS A 278 0.37 5.04 -24.96
C LYS A 278 1.43 5.66 -24.05
N PRO A 279 1.17 6.84 -23.45
CA PRO A 279 2.13 7.46 -22.53
C PRO A 279 2.55 6.54 -21.38
N CYS A 280 1.63 5.71 -20.88
CA CYS A 280 1.88 4.80 -19.77
C CYS A 280 2.72 3.55 -20.10
N GLU A 281 3.13 3.36 -21.36
CA GLU A 281 3.84 2.15 -21.82
C GLU A 281 5.06 1.83 -20.96
N LYS A 282 5.91 2.82 -20.65
CA LYS A 282 7.12 2.63 -19.82
C LYS A 282 6.82 2.12 -18.40
N LEU A 283 5.67 2.51 -17.85
CA LEU A 283 5.23 2.06 -16.52
C LEU A 283 4.77 0.60 -16.56
N VAL A 284 4.10 0.20 -17.63
CA VAL A 284 3.61 -1.18 -17.83
C VAL A 284 4.76 -2.14 -18.18
N GLN A 285 5.77 -1.65 -18.90
CA GLN A 285 6.97 -2.42 -19.24
C GLN A 285 7.93 -2.60 -18.06
N PHE A 286 7.95 -1.67 -17.10
CA PHE A 286 8.88 -1.73 -15.97
C PHE A 286 8.88 -3.06 -15.20
N PRO A 287 7.71 -3.63 -14.79
CA PRO A 287 7.68 -4.90 -14.08
C PRO A 287 7.89 -6.13 -14.98
N HIS A 288 8.29 -5.97 -16.24
CA HIS A 288 8.58 -7.12 -17.09
C HIS A 288 9.76 -7.95 -16.51
N PRO A 289 9.66 -9.28 -16.37
CA PRO A 289 10.68 -10.10 -15.68
C PRO A 289 12.09 -9.99 -16.28
N ARG A 290 12.20 -9.66 -17.57
CA ARG A 290 13.48 -9.47 -18.27
C ARG A 290 13.89 -8.01 -18.42
N GLY A 291 13.11 -7.06 -17.88
CA GLY A 291 13.35 -5.63 -18.01
C GLY A 291 14.60 -5.18 -17.25
N ASP A 292 15.45 -4.37 -17.91
CA ASP A 292 16.68 -3.85 -17.30
C ASP A 292 16.40 -2.98 -16.08
N GLY A 293 15.33 -2.18 -16.12
CA GLY A 293 14.91 -1.31 -15.02
C GLY A 293 14.59 -2.07 -13.73
N LEU A 294 13.85 -3.18 -13.84
CA LEU A 294 13.53 -4.04 -12.70
C LEU A 294 14.78 -4.68 -12.10
N ARG A 295 15.65 -5.27 -12.94
CA ARG A 295 16.90 -5.90 -12.46
C ARG A 295 17.82 -4.88 -11.79
N TRP A 296 17.91 -3.67 -12.35
CA TRP A 296 18.66 -2.57 -11.76
C TRP A 296 18.07 -2.24 -10.38
N GLN A 297 16.77 -1.98 -10.29
CA GLN A 297 16.14 -1.60 -9.02
C GLN A 297 16.30 -2.69 -7.96
N GLN A 298 16.15 -3.96 -8.33
CA GLN A 298 16.37 -5.08 -7.42
C GLN A 298 17.80 -5.10 -6.87
N ARG A 299 18.81 -4.89 -7.73
CA ARG A 299 20.22 -4.88 -7.33
C ARG A 299 20.54 -3.78 -6.31
N TYR A 300 19.98 -2.59 -6.47
CA TYR A 300 20.23 -1.46 -5.58
C TYR A 300 19.34 -1.46 -4.33
N PHE A 301 18.13 -2.02 -4.41
CA PHE A 301 17.23 -2.10 -3.25
C PHE A 301 17.58 -3.26 -2.30
N ALA A 302 18.06 -4.39 -2.82
CA ALA A 302 18.29 -5.60 -2.01
C ALA A 302 19.19 -5.38 -0.78
N PRO A 303 20.32 -4.63 -0.85
CA PRO A 303 21.13 -4.33 0.34
C PRO A 303 20.38 -3.54 1.42
N LEU A 304 19.40 -2.72 1.01
CA LEU A 304 18.64 -1.83 1.90
C LEU A 304 17.56 -2.55 2.68
N LEU A 305 17.16 -3.76 2.25
CA LEU A 305 16.11 -4.53 2.92
C LEU A 305 16.40 -4.72 4.42
N ARG A 306 17.66 -4.77 4.84
CA ARG A 306 18.05 -4.97 6.25
C ARG A 306 17.79 -3.75 7.15
N LYS A 307 17.45 -2.58 6.58
CA LYS A 307 17.28 -1.30 7.31
C LYS A 307 15.92 -1.15 7.98
N PHE A 308 14.87 -1.72 7.41
CA PHE A 308 13.48 -1.48 7.83
C PHE A 308 12.69 -2.79 7.91
N ALA A 309 11.64 -2.80 8.73
CA ALA A 309 10.69 -3.90 8.77
C ALA A 309 9.91 -3.98 7.45
N ARG A 310 9.55 -5.19 7.02
CA ARG A 310 8.89 -5.41 5.72
C ARG A 310 7.72 -6.35 5.94
N TYR A 311 6.55 -5.97 5.44
CA TYR A 311 5.38 -6.84 5.39
C TYR A 311 5.00 -7.04 3.92
N TRP A 312 4.80 -8.29 3.53
CA TRP A 312 4.53 -8.70 2.16
C TRP A 312 3.14 -9.31 2.08
N TYR A 313 2.31 -8.77 1.20
CA TYR A 313 0.97 -9.25 0.93
C TYR A 313 0.87 -9.67 -0.52
N TYR A 314 0.31 -10.86 -0.78
CA TYR A 314 0.22 -11.41 -2.14
C TYR A 314 -1.19 -11.89 -2.46
N GLU A 315 -1.52 -11.86 -3.75
CA GLU A 315 -2.81 -12.31 -4.26
C GLU A 315 -2.88 -13.84 -4.33
N THR A 316 -4.06 -14.39 -4.07
CA THR A 316 -4.33 -15.83 -4.22
C THR A 316 -5.42 -16.13 -5.25
N THR A 317 -6.00 -15.10 -5.87
CA THR A 317 -7.01 -15.26 -6.93
C THR A 317 -6.62 -14.44 -8.16
N GLY A 318 -6.94 -14.94 -9.35
CA GLY A 318 -6.52 -14.29 -10.60
C GLY A 318 -7.29 -13.01 -10.92
N THR A 319 -6.58 -12.00 -11.43
CA THR A 319 -7.18 -10.82 -12.07
C THR A 319 -7.51 -11.15 -13.52
N ARG A 320 -8.71 -10.80 -14.00
CA ARG A 320 -9.03 -10.92 -15.44
C ARG A 320 -8.08 -10.07 -16.27
N THR A 321 -7.56 -10.62 -17.34
CA THR A 321 -6.60 -9.93 -18.21
C THR A 321 -7.29 -9.02 -19.24
N PRO A 322 -6.62 -7.96 -19.71
CA PRO A 322 -7.09 -7.16 -20.83
C PRO A 322 -7.23 -8.00 -22.09
N GLU A 323 -8.35 -7.83 -22.78
CA GLU A 323 -8.63 -8.46 -24.07
C GLU A 323 -9.21 -7.40 -25.02
N LYS A 324 -8.81 -7.48 -26.29
CA LYS A 324 -9.29 -6.56 -27.32
C LYS A 324 -10.67 -7.00 -27.80
N THR A 325 -11.65 -6.14 -27.57
CA THR A 325 -13.05 -6.30 -28.00
C THR A 325 -13.38 -5.34 -29.15
N GLY A 326 -14.55 -5.50 -29.77
CA GLY A 326 -15.01 -4.58 -30.82
C GLY A 326 -15.18 -3.13 -30.36
N SER A 327 -15.32 -2.87 -29.06
CA SER A 327 -15.46 -1.54 -28.45
C SER A 327 -14.18 -1.01 -27.79
N GLY A 328 -13.04 -1.68 -27.98
CA GLY A 328 -11.76 -1.33 -27.36
C GLY A 328 -11.28 -2.41 -26.39
N TRP A 329 -10.52 -2.04 -25.37
CA TRP A 329 -9.98 -2.99 -24.39
C TRP A 329 -10.95 -3.21 -23.22
N ALA A 330 -11.17 -4.46 -22.85
CA ALA A 330 -11.97 -4.83 -21.69
C ALA A 330 -11.25 -5.88 -20.83
N MET A 331 -11.52 -5.89 -19.52
CA MET A 331 -10.95 -6.87 -18.59
C MET A 331 -11.77 -8.19 -18.62
N THR A 332 -11.94 -8.77 -19.81
CA THR A 332 -12.75 -9.99 -20.04
C THR A 332 -11.93 -11.26 -20.18
N GLY A 333 -10.61 -11.13 -20.35
CA GLY A 333 -9.70 -12.25 -20.56
C GLY A 333 -9.63 -13.22 -19.39
N SER A 334 -8.83 -14.27 -19.58
CA SER A 334 -8.65 -15.33 -18.58
C SER A 334 -8.09 -14.75 -17.27
N PRO A 335 -8.61 -15.15 -16.11
CA PRO A 335 -8.03 -14.77 -14.82
C PRO A 335 -6.62 -15.31 -14.68
N GLN A 336 -5.68 -14.44 -14.31
CA GLN A 336 -4.29 -14.80 -14.05
C GLN A 336 -3.79 -14.16 -12.76
N ILE A 337 -2.95 -14.87 -12.02
CA ILE A 337 -2.12 -14.26 -10.98
C ILE A 337 -1.11 -13.38 -11.71
N LEU A 338 -1.21 -12.06 -11.51
CA LEU A 338 -0.35 -11.07 -12.15
C LEU A 338 1.01 -11.02 -11.47
N VAL A 339 1.03 -11.16 -10.15
CA VAL A 339 2.24 -11.16 -9.33
C VAL A 339 2.17 -12.37 -8.41
N ASP A 340 2.95 -13.40 -8.74
CA ASP A 340 3.03 -14.59 -7.90
C ASP A 340 3.67 -14.30 -6.53
N MET A 341 3.53 -15.27 -5.61
CA MET A 341 4.06 -15.15 -4.25
C MET A 341 5.57 -14.85 -4.23
N GLN A 342 6.37 -15.48 -5.11
CA GLN A 342 7.82 -15.26 -5.13
C GLN A 342 8.14 -13.82 -5.54
N SER A 343 7.48 -13.32 -6.58
CA SER A 343 7.63 -11.95 -7.01
C SER A 343 7.13 -10.96 -5.98
N ALA A 344 5.95 -11.18 -5.39
CA ALA A 344 5.35 -10.31 -4.37
C ALA A 344 6.23 -10.17 -3.12
N THR A 345 7.02 -11.19 -2.79
CA THR A 345 7.84 -11.28 -1.57
C THR A 345 9.34 -11.06 -1.83
N ASN A 346 9.75 -10.72 -3.06
CA ASN A 346 11.17 -10.54 -3.41
C ASN A 346 11.98 -11.86 -3.26
N GLY A 347 11.35 -13.00 -3.53
CA GLY A 347 11.93 -14.34 -3.44
C GLY A 347 11.98 -14.91 -2.03
N LEU A 348 11.23 -14.31 -1.08
CA LEU A 348 11.15 -14.72 0.31
C LEU A 348 9.95 -15.65 0.55
N PRO A 349 9.93 -16.44 1.64
CA PRO A 349 10.90 -16.51 2.72
C PRO A 349 12.14 -17.34 2.33
N MET A 350 13.34 -16.78 2.52
CA MET A 350 14.52 -17.63 2.66
C MET A 350 14.31 -18.54 3.89
N PRO A 351 14.89 -19.75 3.96
CA PRO A 351 14.63 -20.69 5.05
C PRO A 351 14.89 -20.16 6.48
N TRP A 352 15.63 -19.07 6.63
CA TRP A 352 15.87 -18.39 7.92
C TRP A 352 15.01 -17.14 8.18
N GLU A 353 14.21 -16.71 7.19
CA GLU A 353 13.18 -15.67 7.31
C GLU A 353 11.77 -16.30 7.36
N GLN A 354 11.65 -17.51 7.91
CA GLN A 354 10.39 -18.25 8.07
C GLN A 354 9.44 -17.69 9.13
N ASP A 355 9.58 -16.41 9.48
CA ASP A 355 8.59 -15.79 10.35
C ASP A 355 7.37 -15.46 9.50
N GLU A 356 6.39 -16.37 9.49
CA GLU A 356 5.08 -16.23 8.80
C GLU A 356 4.40 -14.88 9.09
N HIS A 357 4.81 -14.20 10.17
CA HIS A 357 4.35 -12.87 10.57
C HIS A 357 4.58 -11.76 9.53
N PHE A 358 5.51 -11.91 8.59
CA PHE A 358 5.84 -10.87 7.61
C PHE A 358 5.35 -11.15 6.19
N VAL A 359 4.81 -12.35 5.92
CA VAL A 359 4.29 -12.75 4.60
C VAL A 359 2.86 -13.24 4.77
N TYR A 360 1.90 -12.54 4.18
CA TYR A 360 0.47 -12.78 4.40
C TYR A 360 -0.30 -12.93 3.08
N PRO A 361 -0.97 -14.08 2.83
CA PRO A 361 -1.88 -14.23 1.70
C PRO A 361 -3.14 -13.41 1.91
N ILE A 362 -3.60 -12.69 0.88
CA ILE A 362 -4.92 -12.06 0.87
C ILE A 362 -5.76 -12.77 -0.19
N ASN A 363 -6.96 -13.24 0.20
CA ASN A 363 -7.85 -13.98 -0.70
C ASN A 363 -8.62 -13.08 -1.67
N HIS A 364 -7.86 -12.34 -2.47
CA HIS A 364 -8.33 -11.39 -3.47
C HIS A 364 -7.42 -11.39 -4.70
N ASN A 365 -7.91 -10.75 -5.76
CA ASN A 365 -7.11 -10.50 -6.95
C ASN A 365 -6.27 -9.25 -6.76
N HIS A 366 -5.27 -9.06 -7.62
CA HIS A 366 -4.33 -7.95 -7.59
C HIS A 366 -4.97 -6.59 -7.37
N SER A 367 -6.08 -6.31 -8.05
CA SER A 367 -6.74 -5.01 -7.98
C SER A 367 -7.51 -4.76 -6.67
N GLU A 368 -7.80 -5.83 -5.93
CA GLU A 368 -8.59 -5.85 -4.70
C GLU A 368 -7.73 -6.04 -3.44
N LEU A 369 -6.44 -6.36 -3.57
CA LEU A 369 -5.51 -6.57 -2.46
C LEU A 369 -5.51 -5.47 -1.39
N VAL A 370 -5.81 -4.23 -1.80
CA VAL A 370 -5.82 -3.06 -0.93
C VAL A 370 -7.22 -2.46 -0.74
N ARG A 371 -8.27 -3.19 -1.10
CA ARG A 371 -9.68 -2.76 -1.00
C ARG A 371 -10.40 -3.52 0.10
N PHE A 372 -10.28 -3.01 1.31
CA PHE A 372 -11.04 -3.55 2.43
C PHE A 372 -12.46 -2.95 2.44
N PRO A 373 -13.51 -3.76 2.63
CA PRO A 373 -14.89 -3.30 2.61
C PRO A 373 -15.27 -2.47 3.84
N ASP A 374 -14.71 -2.80 5.00
CA ASP A 374 -14.99 -2.15 6.28
C ASP A 374 -13.91 -2.50 7.33
N ARG A 375 -14.08 -1.99 8.56
CA ARG A 375 -13.15 -2.21 9.70
C ARG A 375 -13.23 -3.62 10.31
N GLY A 376 -14.34 -4.33 10.13
CA GLY A 376 -14.53 -5.70 10.60
C GLY A 376 -13.91 -6.75 9.68
N TYR A 377 -13.47 -6.34 8.49
CA TYR A 377 -12.82 -7.24 7.53
C TYR A 377 -11.52 -7.83 8.08
N MET A 378 -11.35 -9.15 7.96
CA MET A 378 -10.26 -9.89 8.61
C MET A 378 -8.88 -9.39 8.19
N ASP A 379 -8.64 -9.24 6.88
CA ASP A 379 -7.33 -8.82 6.36
C ASP A 379 -7.01 -7.37 6.73
N TYR A 380 -8.02 -6.50 6.83
CA TYR A 380 -7.86 -5.15 7.34
C TYR A 380 -7.35 -5.17 8.79
N GLY A 381 -7.94 -6.01 9.64
CA GLY A 381 -7.51 -6.18 11.03
C GLY A 381 -6.08 -6.70 11.14
N VAL A 382 -5.65 -7.60 10.24
CA VAL A 382 -4.25 -8.07 10.17
C VAL A 382 -3.31 -6.93 9.81
N VAL A 383 -3.62 -6.15 8.77
CA VAL A 383 -2.81 -5.01 8.34
C VAL A 383 -2.68 -3.97 9.47
N CYS A 384 -3.77 -3.68 10.18
CA CYS A 384 -3.74 -2.75 11.32
C CYS A 384 -2.85 -3.27 12.46
N ARG A 385 -2.96 -4.56 12.83
CA ARG A 385 -2.08 -5.16 13.85
C ARG A 385 -0.61 -5.06 13.47
N HIS A 386 -0.28 -5.25 12.19
CA HIS A 386 1.09 -5.11 11.70
C HIS A 386 1.58 -3.66 11.77
N LEU A 387 0.73 -2.67 11.43
CA LEU A 387 1.04 -1.25 11.59
C LEU A 387 1.22 -0.86 13.06
N ASP A 388 0.33 -1.34 13.94
CA ASP A 388 0.41 -1.10 15.39
C ASP A 388 1.69 -1.68 15.98
N ARG A 389 2.13 -2.87 15.57
CA ARG A 389 3.42 -3.44 15.99
C ARG A 389 4.60 -2.51 15.68
N VAL A 390 4.60 -1.90 14.49
CA VAL A 390 5.64 -0.93 14.11
C VAL A 390 5.54 0.33 14.98
N LYS A 391 4.32 0.83 15.21
CA LYS A 391 4.10 2.00 16.06
C LYS A 391 4.53 1.76 17.52
N GLU A 392 4.22 0.61 18.10
CA GLU A 392 4.62 0.26 19.47
C GLU A 392 6.14 0.17 19.60
N ALA A 393 6.81 -0.46 18.63
CA ALA A 393 8.27 -0.47 18.61
C ALA A 393 8.86 0.96 18.49
N VAL A 394 8.17 1.87 17.78
CA VAL A 394 8.54 3.31 17.65
C VAL A 394 8.51 3.97 19.01
N LEU A 395 7.41 3.81 19.74
CA LEU A 395 7.24 4.36 21.08
C LEU A 395 8.28 3.82 22.07
N GLN A 396 8.53 2.51 22.05
CA GLN A 396 9.54 1.87 22.90
C GLN A 396 10.94 2.41 22.62
N SER A 397 11.27 2.65 21.34
CA SER A 397 12.58 3.17 20.94
C SER A 397 12.84 4.61 21.38
N GLN A 398 11.79 5.42 21.48
CA GLN A 398 11.87 6.80 21.93
C GLN A 398 11.96 6.91 23.46
N GLY A 399 11.34 5.97 24.20
CA GLY A 399 11.38 5.93 25.67
C GLY A 399 12.69 5.40 26.26
N ASP A 400 13.50 4.69 25.48
CA ASP A 400 14.78 4.14 25.94
C ASP A 400 15.90 5.21 25.89
N THR A 401 16.18 5.80 27.05
CA THR A 401 17.19 6.85 27.24
C THR A 401 18.63 6.32 27.29
N SER A 402 18.81 4.99 27.33
CA SER A 402 20.13 4.34 27.46
C SER A 402 20.83 4.10 26.11
N LEU A 403 20.07 4.14 25.00
CA LEU A 403 20.60 3.94 23.65
C LEU A 403 21.08 5.28 23.07
N SER A 404 22.28 5.30 22.48
CA SER A 404 22.73 6.43 21.68
C SER A 404 21.82 6.64 20.46
N ASP A 405 21.76 7.86 19.93
CA ASP A 405 20.92 8.17 18.77
C ASP A 405 21.30 7.34 17.53
N ASP A 406 22.59 7.00 17.37
CA ASP A 406 23.10 6.09 16.34
C ASP A 406 22.69 4.62 16.57
N ALA A 407 22.57 4.19 17.83
CA ALA A 407 22.08 2.85 18.15
C ALA A 407 20.56 2.72 17.91
N LYS A 408 19.80 3.80 18.13
CA LYS A 408 18.35 3.86 17.87
C LYS A 408 18.02 3.74 16.38
N THR A 409 18.84 4.27 15.48
CA THR A 409 18.60 4.24 14.01
C THR A 409 19.01 2.92 13.34
N VAL A 410 20.02 2.23 13.87
CA VAL A 410 20.59 1.00 13.30
C VAL A 410 19.87 -0.28 13.76
N ASP A 411 19.27 -0.30 14.96
CA ASP A 411 18.65 -1.51 15.55
C ASP A 411 17.21 -1.83 15.05
N TRP A 412 16.61 -0.93 14.27
CA TRP A 412 15.22 -1.05 13.82
C TRP A 412 14.95 -2.23 12.88
N GLY A 413 15.87 -2.52 11.97
CA GLY A 413 15.54 -3.17 10.71
C GLY A 413 15.07 -4.62 10.78
N VAL A 414 15.27 -5.30 11.91
CA VAL A 414 14.88 -6.69 12.11
C VAL A 414 14.78 -6.99 13.61
N ARG A 415 15.75 -6.48 14.41
CA ARG A 415 15.93 -6.91 15.80
C ARG A 415 14.83 -6.42 16.73
N ARG A 416 14.37 -5.18 16.69
CA ARG A 416 13.32 -4.72 17.62
C ARG A 416 11.91 -5.28 17.35
N VAL A 417 11.58 -5.57 16.09
CA VAL A 417 10.29 -6.18 15.73
C VAL A 417 10.31 -7.70 15.96
N ILE A 418 11.48 -8.35 15.89
CA ILE A 418 11.68 -9.79 16.13
C ILE A 418 12.10 -10.12 17.57
N ALA A 419 12.63 -9.17 18.35
CA ALA A 419 13.23 -9.40 19.68
C ALA A 419 12.26 -9.98 20.73
N ASP A 420 10.98 -10.14 20.42
CA ASP A 420 10.06 -10.93 21.24
C ASP A 420 10.20 -12.45 21.08
N ARG A 421 11.10 -12.98 20.22
CA ARG A 421 11.48 -14.41 20.27
C ARG A 421 12.97 -14.64 19.98
N GLU A 422 13.63 -15.23 20.96
CA GLU A 422 15.00 -15.73 20.91
C GLU A 422 15.31 -16.47 19.59
N MET A 423 16.25 -15.94 18.79
CA MET A 423 16.92 -16.70 17.75
C MET A 423 18.44 -16.59 17.95
N PRO A 424 19.16 -17.72 18.14
CA PRO A 424 20.61 -17.70 18.25
C PRO A 424 21.24 -17.30 16.92
N LEU A 425 22.22 -16.40 16.99
CA LEU A 425 23.03 -16.00 15.84
C LEU A 425 23.67 -17.23 15.19
N PRO A 426 23.70 -17.36 13.85
CA PRO A 426 24.48 -18.40 13.21
C PRO A 426 25.97 -18.09 13.42
N HIS A 427 26.62 -18.87 14.29
CA HIS A 427 28.07 -18.89 14.40
C HIS A 427 28.67 -19.33 13.06
N ARG A 428 29.38 -18.42 12.38
CA ARG A 428 30.38 -18.77 11.37
C ARG A 428 31.75 -18.67 12.02
N VAL A 429 32.35 -19.82 12.34
CA VAL A 429 33.79 -20.03 12.24
C VAL A 429 33.99 -21.47 11.76
N LEU A 430 34.08 -21.68 10.45
CA LEU A 430 34.84 -22.83 9.93
C LEU A 430 36.26 -22.32 9.74
N SER A 431 37.06 -22.44 10.79
CA SER A 431 38.51 -22.43 10.66
C SER A 431 38.91 -23.77 10.06
N PHE A 432 39.27 -23.78 8.78
CA PHE A 432 40.10 -24.86 8.26
C PHE A 432 41.50 -24.68 8.86
N GLY A 433 41.77 -25.42 9.93
CA GLY A 433 43.13 -25.65 10.40
C GLY A 433 43.88 -26.43 9.33
N SER A 434 45.06 -25.93 9.00
CA SER A 434 46.10 -26.69 8.32
C SER A 434 46.77 -27.57 9.37
N GLU A 435 46.79 -28.88 9.12
CA GLU A 435 47.87 -29.80 9.47
C GLU A 435 47.75 -31.07 8.62
#